data_AF-A0A528D678-F1
#
_entry.id   AF-A0A528D678-F1
#
_cell.length_a   1.000
_cell.length_b   1.000
_cell.length_c   1.000
_cell.angle_alpha   90.00
_cell.angle_beta   90.00
_cell.angle_gamma   90.00
#
_symmetry.space_group_name_H-M   'P 1'
#
loop_
_entity.id
_entity.type
_entity.pdbx_description
1 polymer ?
#
loop_
_entity_poly.entity_id
_entity_poly.type
_entity_poly.pdbx_seq_one_letter_code
_entity_poly.pdbx_strand_id
1 'polypeptide(L)'
;MLYAEIAIVVVLICVNGLLAMSELAIVSSRPARLKAMIDRDIKGAGRALALGANPGKFLSSVQIGITLVGVLSGAFSGATLGDRLSVFLASAGVRESLADPIGVGIVVALITYFSLIIGEL
;
A
#
# COMPACT_ATOMS: atom_id res chain seq x y z
N MET A 1 -5.97 -20.93 8.76
CA MET A 1 -6.65 -19.91 7.92
C MET A 1 -6.24 -18.49 8.30
N LEU A 2 -6.22 -18.11 9.58
CA LEU A 2 -5.75 -16.79 10.05
C LEU A 2 -4.34 -16.38 9.55
N TYR A 3 -3.37 -17.29 9.58
CA TYR A 3 -2.01 -16.99 9.12
C TYR A 3 -1.94 -16.62 7.63
N ALA A 4 -2.82 -17.19 6.79
CA ALA A 4 -2.88 -16.87 5.37
C ALA A 4 -3.52 -15.48 5.15
N GLU A 5 -4.57 -15.15 5.91
CA GLU A 5 -5.20 -13.82 5.89
C GLU A 5 -4.19 -12.73 6.27
N ILE A 6 -3.45 -12.92 7.37
CA ILE A 6 -2.39 -12.00 7.81
C ILE A 6 -1.27 -11.91 6.76
N ALA A 7 -0.82 -13.04 6.19
CA ALA A 7 0.21 -13.04 5.16
C ALA A 7 -0.23 -12.26 3.91
N ILE A 8 -1.49 -12.41 3.47
CA ILE A 8 -2.05 -11.65 2.34
C ILE A 8 -2.04 -10.15 2.65
N VAL A 9 -2.50 -9.73 3.83
CA VAL A 9 -2.50 -8.32 4.24
C VAL A 9 -1.09 -7.76 4.28
N VAL A 10 -0.13 -8.49 4.85
CA VAL A 10 1.29 -8.08 4.89
C VAL A 10 1.85 -7.92 3.48
N VAL A 11 1.59 -8.88 2.59
CA VAL A 11 2.02 -8.79 1.19
C VAL A 11 1.40 -7.58 0.49
N LEU A 12 0.10 -7.34 0.68
CA LEU A 12 -0.58 -6.18 0.10
C LEU A 12 0.03 -4.87 0.61
N ILE A 13 0.30 -4.74 1.90
CA ILE A 13 0.98 -3.57 2.48
C ILE A 13 2.37 -3.39 1.87
N CYS A 14 3.16 -4.47 1.75
CA CYS A 14 4.48 -4.39 1.14
C CYS A 14 4.41 -3.96 -0.33
N VAL A 15 3.46 -4.51 -1.11
CA VAL A 15 3.27 -4.13 -2.52
C VAL A 15 2.84 -2.67 -2.63
N ASN A 16 1.91 -2.21 -1.78
CA ASN A 16 1.49 -0.82 -1.73
C ASN A 16 2.69 0.11 -1.46
N GLY A 17 3.49 -0.24 -0.45
CA GLY A 17 4.68 0.51 -0.08
C GLY A 17 5.71 0.60 -1.21
N LEU A 18 5.96 -0.52 -1.89
CA LEU A 18 6.90 -0.58 -3.01
C LEU A 18 6.45 0.28 -4.19
N LEU A 19 5.15 0.30 -4.47
CA LEU A 19 4.55 1.14 -5.50
C LEU A 19 4.68 2.63 -5.16
N ALA A 20 4.28 3.02 -3.95
CA ALA A 20 4.34 4.41 -3.47
C ALA A 20 5.79 4.93 -3.42
N MET A 21 6.73 4.14 -2.91
CA MET A 21 8.16 4.48 -2.94
C MET A 21 8.69 4.65 -4.37
N SER A 22 8.22 3.83 -5.32
CA SER A 22 8.67 3.93 -6.72
C SER A 22 8.16 5.21 -7.39
N GLU A 23 6.92 5.62 -7.09
CA GLU A 23 6.36 6.91 -7.50
C GLU A 23 7.15 8.07 -6.92
N LEU A 24 7.35 8.09 -5.60
CA LEU A 24 8.13 9.14 -4.91
C LEU A 24 9.59 9.19 -5.39
N ALA A 25 10.21 8.05 -5.66
CA ALA A 25 11.57 7.99 -6.19
C ALA A 25 11.67 8.64 -7.57
N ILE A 26 10.71 8.40 -8.46
CA ILE A 26 10.68 9.02 -9.79
C ILE A 26 10.42 10.52 -9.69
N VAL A 27 9.44 10.94 -8.87
CA VAL A 27 9.07 12.36 -8.72
C VAL A 27 10.18 13.17 -8.05
N SER A 28 10.90 12.59 -7.09
CA SER A 28 12.01 13.26 -6.38
C SER A 28 13.35 13.20 -7.12
N SER A 29 13.47 12.33 -8.13
CA SER A 29 14.72 12.16 -8.87
C SER A 29 15.05 13.39 -9.73
N ARG A 30 16.26 13.95 -9.53
CA ARG A 30 16.74 15.08 -10.33
C ARG A 30 17.40 14.59 -11.62
N PRO A 31 16.99 15.07 -12.81
CA PRO A 31 17.59 14.67 -14.09
C PRO A 31 19.11 14.85 -14.15
N ALA A 32 19.64 15.89 -13.51
CA ALA A 32 21.07 16.15 -13.43
C ALA A 32 21.85 15.05 -12.68
N ARG A 33 21.30 14.50 -11.60
CA ARG A 33 21.91 13.37 -10.86
C ARG A 33 21.86 12.09 -11.67
N LEU A 34 20.75 11.84 -12.36
CA LEU A 34 20.57 10.67 -13.23
C LEU A 34 21.56 10.68 -14.40
N LYS A 35 21.76 11.83 -15.05
CA LYS A 35 22.79 11.98 -16.11
C LYS A 35 24.19 11.67 -15.60
N ALA A 36 24.57 12.20 -14.43
CA ALA A 36 25.86 11.87 -13.81
C ALA A 36 26.02 10.37 -13.45
N MET A 37 24.91 9.65 -13.17
CA MET A 37 24.93 8.21 -12.94
C MET A 37 25.07 7.41 -14.25
N ILE A 38 24.53 7.92 -15.37
CA ILE A 38 24.75 7.35 -16.71
C ILE A 38 26.23 7.49 -17.10
N ASP A 39 26.83 8.66 -16.84
CA ASP A 39 28.26 8.90 -17.10
C ASP A 39 29.18 7.98 -16.27
N ARG A 40 28.67 7.42 -15.16
CA ARG A 40 29.34 6.44 -14.29
C ARG A 40 29.01 4.98 -14.63
N ASP A 41 28.35 4.73 -15.76
CA ASP A 41 27.91 3.41 -16.22
C ASP A 41 27.02 2.65 -15.20
N ILE A 42 26.25 3.39 -14.40
CA ILE A 42 25.29 2.78 -13.45
C ILE A 42 24.11 2.22 -14.25
N LYS A 43 23.97 0.88 -14.20
CA LYS A 43 22.85 0.17 -14.82
C LYS A 43 21.52 0.68 -14.26
N GLY A 44 20.58 0.99 -15.14
CA GLY A 44 19.24 1.46 -14.78
C GLY A 44 19.07 2.99 -14.70
N ALA A 45 20.16 3.77 -14.62
CA ALA A 45 20.08 5.24 -14.59
C ALA A 45 19.45 5.82 -15.87
N GLY A 46 19.75 5.24 -17.04
CA GLY A 46 19.13 5.63 -18.31
C GLY A 46 17.62 5.37 -18.36
N ARG A 47 17.17 4.23 -17.80
CA ARG A 47 15.74 3.90 -17.69
C ARG A 47 15.01 4.84 -16.75
N ALA A 48 15.59 5.12 -15.58
CA ALA A 48 15.03 6.06 -14.62
C ALA A 48 14.97 7.49 -15.19
N LEU A 49 15.97 7.92 -15.98
CA LEU A 49 15.93 9.21 -16.69
C LEU A 49 14.81 9.26 -17.74
N ALA A 50 14.63 8.20 -18.52
CA ALA A 50 13.55 8.12 -19.51
C ALA A 50 12.16 8.12 -18.86
N LEU A 51 11.99 7.40 -17.75
CA LEU A 51 10.76 7.39 -16.94
C LEU A 51 10.49 8.75 -16.30
N GLY A 52 11.50 9.41 -15.73
CA GLY A 52 11.36 10.74 -15.14
C GLY A 52 11.12 11.87 -16.16
N ALA A 53 11.53 11.69 -17.42
CA ALA A 53 11.25 12.65 -18.49
C ALA A 53 9.78 12.63 -18.95
N ASN A 54 9.11 11.48 -18.84
CA ASN A 54 7.69 11.31 -19.15
C ASN A 54 7.00 10.45 -18.07
N PRO A 55 6.84 11.00 -16.85
CA PRO A 55 6.38 10.20 -15.71
C PRO A 55 4.91 9.78 -15.85
N GLY A 56 4.12 10.44 -16.70
CA GLY A 56 2.67 10.22 -16.82
C GLY A 56 2.26 8.74 -16.98
N LYS A 57 2.87 8.00 -17.92
CA LYS A 57 2.52 6.57 -18.11
C LYS A 57 2.90 5.71 -16.90
N PHE A 58 4.06 5.98 -16.29
CA PHE A 58 4.53 5.23 -15.13
C PHE A 58 3.67 5.51 -13.89
N LEU A 59 3.43 6.78 -13.59
CA LEU A 59 2.60 7.23 -12.48
C LEU A 59 1.18 6.67 -12.61
N SER A 60 0.57 6.73 -13.80
CA SER A 60 -0.76 6.14 -14.00
C SER A 60 -0.78 4.63 -13.75
N SER A 61 0.23 3.87 -14.18
CA SER A 61 0.30 2.43 -13.90
C SER A 61 0.51 2.13 -12.41
N VAL A 62 1.38 2.88 -11.74
CA VAL A 62 1.65 2.75 -10.30
C VAL A 62 0.38 3.07 -9.50
N GLN A 63 -0.31 4.15 -9.84
CA GLN A 63 -1.54 4.58 -9.17
C GLN A 63 -2.70 3.59 -9.36
N ILE A 64 -2.82 2.97 -10.54
CA ILE A 64 -3.76 1.85 -10.75
C ILE A 64 -3.39 0.69 -9.82
N GLY A 65 -2.10 0.38 -9.68
CA GLY A 65 -1.61 -0.64 -8.75
C GLY A 65 -1.94 -0.32 -7.29
N ILE A 66 -1.70 0.93 -6.85
CA ILE A 66 -2.02 1.41 -5.50
C ILE A 66 -3.53 1.27 -5.24
N THR A 67 -4.36 1.67 -6.21
CA THR A 67 -5.82 1.57 -6.12
C THR A 67 -6.28 0.11 -6.00
N LEU A 68 -5.73 -0.78 -6.85
CA LEU A 68 -6.05 -2.20 -6.82
C LEU A 68 -5.70 -2.82 -5.47
N VAL A 69 -4.50 -2.52 -4.96
CA VAL A 69 -4.05 -2.99 -3.65
C VAL A 69 -4.93 -2.44 -2.54
N GLY A 70 -5.34 -1.16 -2.62
CA GLY A 70 -6.26 -0.55 -1.66
C GLY A 70 -7.62 -1.24 -1.62
N VAL A 71 -8.21 -1.54 -2.79
CA VAL A 71 -9.49 -2.25 -2.89
C VAL A 71 -9.39 -3.67 -2.36
N LEU A 72 -8.33 -4.41 -2.73
CA LEU A 72 -8.10 -5.76 -2.23
C LEU A 72 -7.87 -5.76 -0.72
N SER A 73 -7.03 -4.86 -0.21
CA SER A 73 -6.80 -4.68 1.22
C SER A 73 -8.12 -4.40 1.92
N GLY A 74 -8.93 -3.43 1.47
CA GLY A 74 -10.22 -3.10 2.08
C GLY A 74 -11.21 -4.28 2.10
N ALA A 75 -11.32 -5.01 0.98
CA ALA A 75 -12.17 -6.18 0.88
C ALA A 75 -11.75 -7.31 1.85
N PHE A 76 -10.44 -7.60 1.93
CA PHE A 76 -9.90 -8.57 2.88
C PHE A 76 -10.01 -8.08 4.33
N SER A 77 -9.79 -6.79 4.58
CA SER A 77 -9.87 -6.15 5.90
C SER A 77 -11.24 -6.36 6.54
N GLY A 78 -12.31 -6.02 5.80
CA GLY A 78 -13.67 -6.08 6.33
C GLY A 78 -14.15 -7.51 6.52
N ALA A 79 -14.06 -8.33 5.48
CA ALA A 79 -14.69 -9.65 5.46
C ALA A 79 -13.97 -10.74 6.29
N THR A 80 -12.74 -10.48 6.78
CA THR A 80 -12.01 -11.48 7.56
C THR A 80 -11.56 -10.96 8.91
N LEU A 81 -10.65 -9.98 8.94
CA LEU A 81 -10.14 -9.42 10.19
C LEU A 81 -11.19 -8.57 10.90
N GLY A 82 -12.01 -7.83 10.16
CA GLY A 82 -13.12 -7.02 10.67
C GLY A 82 -14.11 -7.88 11.44
N ASP A 83 -14.70 -8.87 10.77
CA ASP A 83 -15.63 -9.84 11.39
C ASP A 83 -15.05 -10.53 12.63
N ARG A 84 -13.77 -10.94 12.59
CA ARG A 84 -13.10 -11.54 13.75
C ARG A 84 -12.99 -10.57 14.93
N LEU A 85 -12.65 -9.31 14.66
CA LEU A 85 -12.58 -8.27 15.68
C LEU A 85 -13.98 -7.95 16.21
N SER A 86 -14.99 -7.91 15.34
CA SER A 86 -16.40 -7.72 15.70
C SER A 86 -16.89 -8.80 16.66
N VAL A 87 -16.59 -10.08 16.39
CA VAL A 87 -16.90 -11.20 17.29
C VAL A 87 -16.19 -11.06 18.63
N PHE A 88 -14.92 -10.64 18.62
CA PHE A 88 -14.18 -10.38 19.85
C PHE A 88 -14.83 -9.24 20.67
N LEU A 89 -15.20 -8.13 20.04
CA LEU A 89 -15.91 -7.01 20.70
C LEU A 89 -17.27 -7.45 21.25
N ALA A 90 -18.03 -8.25 20.50
CA ALA A 90 -19.30 -8.79 20.96
C ALA A 90 -19.12 -9.66 22.22
N SER A 91 -18.10 -10.52 22.23
CA SER A 91 -17.76 -11.33 23.42
C SER A 91 -17.25 -10.51 24.61
N ALA A 92 -16.72 -9.31 24.36
CA ALA A 92 -16.30 -8.35 25.40
C ALA A 92 -17.45 -7.49 25.96
N GLY A 93 -18.70 -7.73 25.50
CA GLY A 93 -19.90 -7.06 25.99
C GLY A 93 -20.37 -5.86 25.15
N VAL A 94 -19.77 -5.63 23.98
CA VAL A 94 -20.27 -4.63 23.02
C VAL A 94 -21.53 -5.14 22.34
N ARG A 95 -22.55 -4.30 22.21
CA ARG A 95 -23.78 -4.62 21.46
C ARG A 95 -23.41 -5.05 20.03
N GLU A 96 -23.93 -6.18 19.55
CA GLU A 96 -23.68 -6.69 18.20
C GLU A 96 -23.91 -5.64 17.10
N SER A 97 -24.97 -4.83 17.25
CA SER A 97 -25.28 -3.73 16.31
C SER A 97 -24.18 -2.66 16.17
N LEU A 98 -23.28 -2.57 17.16
CA LEU A 98 -22.15 -1.64 17.20
C LEU A 98 -20.82 -2.38 17.00
N ALA A 99 -20.71 -3.63 17.45
CA ALA A 99 -19.50 -4.43 17.36
C ALA A 99 -19.05 -4.61 15.91
N ASP A 100 -20.00 -4.82 15.00
CA ASP A 100 -19.71 -5.03 13.58
C ASP A 100 -19.07 -3.81 12.87
N PRO A 101 -19.70 -2.62 12.83
CA PRO A 101 -19.09 -1.44 12.20
C PRO A 101 -17.84 -0.96 12.94
N ILE A 102 -17.73 -1.16 14.25
CA ILE A 102 -16.54 -0.79 15.03
C ILE A 102 -15.38 -1.74 14.72
N GLY A 103 -15.62 -3.06 14.67
CA GLY A 103 -14.61 -4.05 14.36
C GLY A 103 -14.03 -3.84 12.96
N VAL A 104 -14.89 -3.73 11.96
CA VAL A 104 -14.48 -3.42 10.58
C VAL A 104 -13.76 -2.06 10.52
N GLY A 105 -14.30 -1.03 11.17
CA GLY A 105 -13.73 0.32 11.18
C GLY A 105 -12.32 0.38 11.76
N ILE A 106 -12.07 -0.29 12.89
CA ILE A 106 -10.74 -0.35 13.53
C ILE A 106 -9.74 -1.07 12.64
N VAL A 107 -10.13 -2.21 12.05
CA VAL A 107 -9.25 -3.01 11.18
C VAL A 107 -8.88 -2.22 9.93
N VAL A 108 -9.86 -1.60 9.27
CA VAL A 108 -9.62 -0.76 8.10
C VAL A 108 -8.73 0.42 8.46
N ALA A 109 -8.95 1.08 9.59
CA ALA A 109 -8.12 2.18 10.06
C ALA A 109 -6.67 1.76 10.31
N LEU A 110 -6.45 0.61 10.96
CA LEU A 110 -5.11 0.06 11.21
C LEU A 110 -4.40 -0.29 9.89
N ILE A 111 -5.06 -1.01 8.99
CA ILE A 111 -4.46 -1.40 7.70
C ILE A 111 -4.14 -0.16 6.86
N THR A 112 -5.07 0.81 6.81
CA THR A 112 -4.86 2.08 6.13
C THR A 112 -3.66 2.84 6.73
N TYR A 113 -3.58 2.90 8.06
CA TYR A 113 -2.47 3.56 8.76
C TYR A 113 -1.11 2.93 8.44
N PHE A 114 -1.00 1.60 8.53
CA PHE A 114 0.25 0.90 8.18
C PHE A 114 0.59 1.05 6.69
N SER A 115 -0.40 1.00 5.80
CA SER A 115 -0.20 1.20 4.36
C SER A 115 0.32 2.60 4.05
N LEU A 116 -0.24 3.63 4.68
CA LEU A 116 0.20 5.02 4.51
C LEU A 116 1.60 5.23 5.07
N ILE A 117 1.90 4.70 6.25
CA ILE A 117 3.24 4.84 6.84
C ILE A 117 4.31 4.14 6.01
N ILE A 118 4.05 2.93 5.54
CA ILE A 118 5.04 2.17 4.77
C ILE A 118 5.15 2.70 3.33
N GLY A 119 4.09 3.33 2.80
CA GLY A 119 4.08 3.86 1.45
C GLY A 119 4.52 5.32 1.31
N GLU A 120 4.17 6.18 2.26
CA GLU A 120 4.35 7.63 2.14
C GLU A 120 5.36 8.25 3.12
N LEU A 121 5.68 7.59 4.26
CA LEU A 121 6.64 8.07 5.27
C LEU A 121 8.01 7.40 5.14
#